data_AF-A0A353CCD0-F1
#
_entry.id   AF-A0A353CCD0-F1
#
_cell.length_a   1.000
_cell.length_b   1.000
_cell.length_c   1.000
_cell.angle_alpha   90.00
_cell.angle_beta   90.00
_cell.angle_gamma   90.00
#
_symmetry.space_group_name_H-M   'P 1'
#
loop_
_entity.id
_entity.type
_entity.pdbx_description
1 polymer ?
#
loop_
_entity_poly.entity_id
_entity_poly.type
_entity_poly.pdbx_seq_one_letter_code
_entity_poly.pdbx_strand_id
1 'polypeptide(L)'
;MAARIENLLGRYLNSRNAPGSSVANGPHMDDDLLAAFTEGVLTEREAKPVVAHLVDCSFCRHVTAELVRLDLAFAEQEAEVVVSETQPSTISEVLSNLFAEIFGTSDGAVFAHNEEKKADDDQAEESGKKKDPE
;
A
#
# COMPACT_ATOMS: atom_id res chain seq x y z
N MET A 1 18.02 -9.57 3.77
CA MET A 1 17.98 -8.78 2.52
C MET A 1 17.08 -7.54 2.63
N ALA A 2 15.92 -7.59 3.28
CA ALA A 2 15.08 -6.41 3.55
C ALA A 2 15.85 -5.20 4.12
N ALA A 3 16.69 -5.42 5.14
CA ALA A 3 17.54 -4.37 5.73
C ALA A 3 18.52 -3.69 4.73
N ARG A 4 18.90 -4.35 3.62
CA ARG A 4 19.75 -3.76 2.57
C ARG A 4 18.95 -2.78 1.71
N ILE A 5 17.74 -3.16 1.29
CA ILE A 5 16.85 -2.29 0.52
C ILE A 5 16.41 -1.09 1.37
N GLU A 6 16.06 -1.32 2.63
CA GLU A 6 15.72 -0.24 3.59
C GLU A 6 16.88 0.75 3.75
N ASN A 7 18.12 0.27 3.83
CA ASN A 7 19.29 1.13 3.91
C ASN A 7 19.51 1.96 2.63
N LEU A 8 19.39 1.32 1.46
CA LEU A 8 19.53 2.00 0.17
C LEU A 8 18.44 3.05 -0.04
N LEU A 9 17.19 2.71 0.31
CA LEU A 9 16.06 3.64 0.29
C LEU A 9 16.31 4.82 1.24
N GLY A 10 16.79 4.56 2.46
CA GLY A 10 17.14 5.61 3.42
C GLY A 10 18.24 6.54 2.89
N ARG A 11 19.27 5.99 2.24
CA ARG A 11 20.32 6.80 1.61
C ARG A 11 19.79 7.66 0.48
N TYR A 12 18.96 7.10 -0.40
CA TYR A 12 18.32 7.83 -1.50
C TYR A 12 17.46 8.99 -0.96
N LEU A 13 16.56 8.72 -0.02
CA LEU A 13 15.68 9.73 0.56
C LEU A 13 16.47 10.85 1.28
N ASN A 14 17.57 10.50 1.95
CA ASN A 14 18.44 11.49 2.58
C ASN A 14 19.20 12.35 1.57
N SER A 15 19.65 11.77 0.46
CA SER A 15 20.30 12.53 -0.62
C SER A 15 19.36 13.54 -1.26
N ARG A 16 18.07 13.21 -1.36
CA ARG A 16 17.01 14.07 -1.87
C ARG A 16 16.68 15.24 -0.93
N ASN A 17 16.71 14.99 0.37
CA ASN A 17 16.37 15.99 1.39
C ASN A 17 17.56 16.85 1.84
N ALA A 18 18.72 16.73 1.20
CA ALA A 18 19.92 17.44 1.63
C ALA A 18 19.74 18.98 1.55
N PRO A 19 19.81 19.70 2.70
CA PRO A 19 19.66 21.15 2.73
C PRO A 19 20.86 21.79 2.04
N GLY A 20 20.63 22.34 0.84
CA GLY A 20 21.68 22.90 -0.02
C GLY A 20 21.65 22.41 -1.46
N SER A 21 20.84 21.38 -1.75
CA SER A 21 20.64 20.87 -3.11
C SER A 21 20.21 22.00 -4.08
N SER A 22 19.30 22.90 -3.72
CA SER A 22 18.86 23.94 -4.67
C SER A 22 19.79 25.17 -4.83
N VAL A 23 20.83 25.34 -4.00
CA VAL A 23 21.53 26.65 -3.90
C VAL A 23 23.00 26.59 -4.35
N ALA A 24 23.69 25.45 -4.20
CA ALA A 24 25.14 25.39 -4.46
C ALA A 24 25.54 25.02 -5.91
N ASN A 25 24.67 24.35 -6.68
CA ASN A 25 25.02 23.76 -7.99
C ASN A 25 24.04 24.10 -9.14
N GLY A 26 23.20 25.12 -8.98
CA GLY A 26 22.17 25.48 -9.97
C GLY A 26 20.92 24.57 -9.91
N PRO A 27 19.93 24.79 -10.79
CA PRO A 27 18.71 23.97 -10.82
C PRO A 27 19.03 22.53 -11.21
N HIS A 28 18.60 21.59 -10.37
CA HIS A 28 18.70 20.15 -10.61
C HIS A 28 17.56 19.65 -11.51
N MET A 29 17.79 18.50 -12.13
CA MET A 29 16.77 17.80 -12.92
C MET A 29 15.64 17.32 -12.02
N ASP A 30 14.44 17.26 -12.56
CA ASP A 30 13.31 16.67 -11.86
C ASP A 30 13.49 15.14 -11.69
N ASP A 31 12.83 14.62 -10.66
CA ASP A 31 12.97 13.22 -10.26
C ASP A 31 12.43 12.27 -11.33
N ASP A 32 11.36 12.67 -12.03
CA ASP A 32 10.71 11.85 -13.06
C ASP A 32 11.62 11.66 -14.28
N LEU A 33 12.34 12.69 -14.68
CA LEU A 33 13.30 12.66 -15.78
C LEU A 33 14.56 11.87 -15.42
N LEU A 34 15.02 11.95 -14.16
CA LEU A 34 16.10 11.11 -13.67
C LEU A 34 15.70 9.63 -13.63
N ALA A 35 14.48 9.32 -13.19
CA ALA A 35 13.95 7.95 -13.19
C ALA A 35 13.82 7.40 -14.63
N ALA A 36 13.18 8.16 -15.52
CA ALA A 36 13.05 7.78 -16.94
C ALA A 36 14.42 7.58 -17.62
N PHE A 37 15.43 8.36 -17.23
CA PHE A 37 16.80 8.17 -17.70
C PHE A 37 17.42 6.87 -17.16
N THR A 38 17.30 6.58 -15.87
CA THR A 38 17.85 5.34 -15.27
C THR A 38 17.17 4.08 -15.80
N GLU A 39 15.87 4.15 -16.10
CA GLU A 39 15.08 3.06 -16.66
C GLU A 39 15.30 2.88 -18.18
N GLY A 40 16.00 3.80 -18.83
CA GLY A 40 16.28 3.74 -20.27
C GLY A 40 15.08 4.01 -21.17
N VAL A 41 14.05 4.71 -20.66
CA VAL A 41 12.81 5.01 -21.39
C VAL A 41 12.95 6.24 -22.29
N LEU A 42 13.97 7.06 -22.06
CA LEU A 42 14.23 8.27 -22.86
C LEU A 42 14.77 7.95 -24.26
N THR A 43 14.31 8.71 -25.25
CA THR A 43 14.91 8.70 -26.59
C THR A 43 16.31 9.32 -26.56
N GLU A 44 17.13 9.07 -27.59
CA GLU A 44 18.48 9.66 -27.69
C GLU A 44 18.45 11.20 -27.63
N ARG A 45 17.40 11.82 -28.21
CA ARG A 45 17.23 13.28 -28.18
C ARG A 45 16.96 13.80 -26.77
N GLU A 46 16.20 13.07 -25.97
CA GLU A 46 15.85 13.42 -24.59
C GLU A 46 16.99 13.10 -23.62
N ALA A 47 17.75 12.03 -23.87
CA ALA A 47 18.89 11.65 -23.05
C ALA A 47 20.07 12.63 -23.18
N LYS A 48 20.28 13.26 -24.34
CA LYS A 48 21.38 14.23 -24.58
C LYS A 48 21.47 15.34 -23.53
N PRO A 49 20.41 16.13 -23.27
CA PRO A 49 20.47 17.16 -22.23
C PRO A 49 20.66 16.60 -20.81
N VAL A 50 20.13 15.39 -20.54
CA VAL A 50 20.33 14.71 -19.25
C VAL A 50 21.81 14.38 -19.05
N VAL A 51 22.45 13.75 -20.03
CA VAL A 51 23.88 13.41 -20.00
C VAL A 51 24.73 14.68 -19.84
N ALA A 52 24.42 15.74 -20.58
CA ALA A 52 25.12 17.02 -20.44
C ALA A 52 25.05 17.56 -19.00
N HIS A 53 23.86 17.56 -18.38
CA HIS A 53 23.72 17.98 -16.98
C HIS A 53 24.49 17.06 -16.02
N LEU A 54 24.43 15.73 -16.22
CA LEU A 54 25.14 14.77 -15.37
C LEU A 54 26.67 14.91 -15.47
N VAL A 55 27.23 15.40 -16.58
CA VAL A 55 28.68 15.67 -16.67
C VAL A 55 29.11 16.82 -15.76
N ASP A 56 28.24 17.82 -15.56
CA ASP A 56 28.56 19.02 -14.79
C ASP A 56 28.01 18.98 -13.36
N CYS A 57 27.01 18.14 -13.07
CA CYS A 57 26.32 18.10 -11.78
C CYS A 57 26.65 16.84 -10.97
N SER A 58 27.51 16.99 -9.96
CA SER A 58 27.86 15.89 -9.04
C SER A 58 26.68 15.38 -8.21
N PHE A 59 25.75 16.28 -7.87
CA PHE A 59 24.53 15.92 -7.14
C PHE A 59 23.65 14.98 -7.94
N CYS A 60 23.27 15.35 -9.16
CA CYS A 60 22.43 14.49 -10.00
C CYS A 60 23.13 13.16 -10.31
N ARG A 61 24.44 13.13 -10.54
CA ARG A 61 25.20 11.86 -10.64
C ARG A 61 25.05 10.98 -9.41
N HIS A 62 25.12 11.56 -8.22
CA HIS A 62 24.99 10.82 -6.98
C HIS A 62 23.59 10.22 -6.84
N VAL A 63 22.54 11.02 -7.10
CA VAL A 63 21.15 10.58 -7.07
C VAL A 63 20.90 9.44 -8.08
N THR A 64 21.34 9.59 -9.33
CA THR A 64 21.26 8.54 -10.36
C THR A 64 21.96 7.26 -9.92
N ALA A 65 23.12 7.36 -9.26
CA ALA A 65 23.84 6.19 -8.76
C ALA A 65 23.12 5.48 -7.61
N GLU A 66 22.46 6.20 -6.71
CA GLU A 66 21.65 5.60 -5.64
C GLU A 66 20.38 4.93 -6.22
N LEU A 67 19.73 5.54 -7.22
CA LEU A 67 18.61 4.93 -7.94
C LEU A 67 18.99 3.61 -8.60
N VAL A 68 20.09 3.57 -9.36
CA VAL A 68 20.57 2.34 -10.00
C VAL A 68 20.92 1.26 -8.97
N ARG A 69 21.52 1.62 -7.83
CA ARG A 69 21.81 0.65 -6.76
C ARG A 69 20.53 0.04 -6.17
N LEU A 70 19.49 0.85 -6.04
CA LEU A 70 18.20 0.41 -5.54
C LEU A 70 17.53 -0.54 -6.55
N ASP A 71 17.53 -0.17 -7.83
CA ASP A 71 17.00 -1.01 -8.92
C ASP A 71 17.70 -2.38 -8.98
N LEU A 72 19.03 -2.39 -8.94
CA LEU A 72 19.81 -3.65 -8.88
C LEU A 72 19.47 -4.48 -7.64
N ALA A 73 19.24 -3.85 -6.49
CA ALA A 73 18.87 -4.57 -5.27
C ALA A 73 17.47 -5.19 -5.35
N PHE A 74 16.54 -4.58 -6.09
CA PHE A 74 15.25 -5.18 -6.40
C PHE A 74 15.36 -6.29 -7.45
N ALA A 75 16.20 -6.14 -8.47
CA ALA A 75 16.40 -7.17 -9.49
C ALA A 75 17.06 -8.45 -8.93
N GLU A 76 17.92 -8.34 -7.92
CA GLU A 76 18.47 -9.47 -7.16
C GLU A 76 17.41 -10.22 -6.34
N GLN A 77 16.26 -9.59 -6.08
CA GLN A 77 15.12 -10.21 -5.42
C GLN A 77 14.34 -10.98 -6.48
N GLU A 78 14.83 -12.17 -6.85
CA GLU A 78 14.02 -13.16 -7.57
C GLU A 78 12.70 -13.25 -6.80
N ALA A 79 11.61 -12.87 -7.48
CA ALA A 79 10.29 -12.97 -6.91
C ALA A 79 10.08 -14.45 -6.58
N GLU A 80 10.16 -14.80 -5.30
CA GLU A 80 9.47 -15.98 -4.81
C GLU A 80 8.03 -15.75 -5.27
N VAL A 81 7.63 -16.48 -6.31
CA VAL A 81 6.24 -16.61 -6.68
C VAL A 81 5.63 -17.27 -5.46
N VAL A 82 5.15 -16.45 -4.53
CA VAL A 82 4.28 -16.90 -3.48
C VAL A 82 3.03 -17.32 -4.24
N VAL A 83 2.99 -18.60 -4.61
CA VAL A 83 1.75 -19.29 -4.87
C VAL A 83 1.03 -19.19 -3.54
N SER A 84 0.23 -18.14 -3.38
CA SER A 84 -0.68 -18.02 -2.26
C SER A 84 -1.69 -19.15 -2.41
N GLU A 85 -1.34 -20.30 -1.85
CA GLU A 85 -2.31 -21.36 -1.62
C GLU A 85 -3.40 -20.77 -0.72
N THR A 86 -4.64 -20.87 -1.21
CA THR A 86 -5.90 -20.64 -0.49
C THR A 86 -6.19 -19.18 -0.08
N GLN A 87 -6.62 -18.37 -1.04
CA GLN A 87 -7.57 -17.32 -0.70
C GLN A 87 -8.88 -17.97 -0.19
N PRO A 88 -9.50 -17.44 0.87
CA PRO A 88 -10.80 -17.91 1.32
C PRO A 88 -11.80 -17.75 0.18
N SER A 89 -12.41 -18.86 -0.21
CA SER A 89 -13.36 -18.92 -1.33
C SER A 89 -14.72 -18.33 -0.95
N THR A 90 -14.94 -18.06 0.35
CA THR A 90 -16.22 -17.61 0.89
C THR A 90 -16.05 -16.56 1.99
N ILE A 91 -17.04 -15.67 2.09
CA ILE A 91 -17.12 -14.64 3.14
C ILE A 91 -17.17 -15.29 4.54
N SER A 92 -17.78 -16.48 4.66
CA SER A 92 -17.83 -17.25 5.90
C SER A 92 -16.45 -17.59 6.44
N GLU A 93 -15.49 -17.97 5.59
CA GLU A 93 -14.13 -18.31 6.01
C GLU A 93 -13.38 -17.07 6.54
N VAL A 94 -13.58 -15.91 5.92
CA VAL A 94 -12.99 -14.64 6.39
C VAL A 94 -13.55 -14.28 7.76
N LEU A 95 -14.88 -14.35 7.93
CA LEU A 95 -15.52 -14.03 9.19
C LEU A 95 -15.13 -15.02 10.28
N SER A 96 -15.09 -16.33 9.99
CA SER A 96 -14.64 -17.34 10.94
C SER A 96 -13.19 -17.13 11.38
N ASN A 97 -12.30 -16.77 10.46
CA ASN A 97 -10.90 -16.45 10.80
C ASN A 97 -10.81 -15.19 11.65
N LEU A 98 -11.55 -14.14 11.32
CA LEU A 98 -11.61 -12.91 12.11
C LEU A 98 -12.18 -13.15 13.52
N PHE A 99 -13.24 -13.95 13.63
CA PHE A 99 -13.83 -14.30 14.92
C PHE A 99 -12.88 -15.18 15.74
N ALA A 100 -12.18 -16.12 15.12
CA ALA A 100 -11.15 -16.91 15.80
C ALA A 100 -9.97 -16.06 16.28
N GLU A 101 -9.60 -15.02 15.54
CA GLU A 101 -8.51 -14.10 15.91
C GLU A 101 -8.91 -13.16 17.06
N ILE A 102 -10.12 -12.61 17.02
CA ILE A 102 -10.59 -11.64 18.03
C ILE A 102 -11.03 -12.34 19.32
N PHE A 103 -11.69 -13.50 19.22
CA PHE A 103 -12.30 -14.17 20.37
C PHE A 103 -11.52 -15.42 20.83
N GLY A 104 -10.47 -15.80 20.11
CA GLY A 104 -9.79 -17.07 20.32
C GLY A 104 -10.72 -18.26 20.02
N THR A 105 -10.17 -19.45 19.86
CA THR A 105 -10.97 -20.68 19.80
C THR A 105 -11.49 -21.01 21.20
N SER A 106 -12.44 -20.23 21.71
CA SER A 106 -13.09 -20.50 22.99
C SER A 106 -14.53 -20.96 22.75
N ASP A 107 -14.77 -22.20 23.17
CA ASP A 107 -16.04 -22.91 23.21
C ASP A 107 -16.99 -22.27 24.24
N GLY A 108 -17.40 -21.03 23.97
CA GLY A 108 -18.12 -20.17 24.90
C GLY A 108 -19.18 -19.34 24.20
N ALA A 109 -20.33 -19.95 23.97
CA ALA A 109 -21.51 -19.28 23.44
C ALA A 109 -21.88 -18.04 24.28
N VAL A 110 -21.78 -16.85 23.67
CA VAL A 110 -22.29 -15.60 24.24
C VAL A 110 -23.80 -15.53 23.99
N PHE A 111 -24.58 -16.15 24.87
CA PHE A 111 -26.03 -15.93 24.94
C PHE A 111 -26.30 -14.60 25.66
N ALA A 112 -26.58 -13.54 24.89
CA ALA A 112 -27.13 -12.31 25.44
C ALA A 112 -28.61 -12.53 25.79
N HIS A 113 -28.89 -12.89 27.04
CA HIS A 113 -30.25 -12.86 27.59
C HIS A 113 -30.72 -11.40 27.67
N ASN A 114 -31.72 -11.02 26.87
CA ASN A 114 -32.56 -9.86 27.18
C ASN A 114 -33.67 -10.32 28.12
N GLU A 115 -33.55 -10.04 29.42
CA GLU A 115 -34.65 -10.20 30.37
C GLU A 115 -35.59 -9.00 30.27
N GLU A 116 -36.64 -9.11 29.46
CA GLU A 116 -37.84 -8.29 29.65
C GLU A 116 -38.90 -9.12 30.38
N LYS A 117 -39.14 -8.76 31.64
CA LYS A 117 -40.13 -9.37 32.53
C LYS A 117 -41.56 -9.18 31.99
N LYS A 118 -42.33 -10.27 32.05
CA LYS A 118 -43.76 -10.43 31.71
C LYS A 118 -44.73 -9.53 32.49
N ALA A 119 -45.85 -9.19 31.83
CA ALA A 119 -47.24 -9.27 32.32
C ALA A 119 -48.15 -9.35 31.06
N ASP A 120 -48.85 -10.47 30.80
CA ASP A 120 -50.32 -10.68 30.98
C ASP A 120 -51.19 -9.75 30.10
N ASP A 121 -52.23 -10.12 29.36
CA ASP A 121 -53.00 -11.35 29.15
C ASP A 121 -53.93 -11.08 27.94
N ASP A 122 -54.33 -12.14 27.23
CA ASP A 122 -55.57 -12.36 26.46
C ASP A 122 -56.12 -11.51 25.26
N GLN A 123 -56.53 -12.31 24.25
CA GLN A 123 -57.69 -12.20 23.33
C GLN A 123 -57.67 -11.37 22.01
N ALA A 124 -57.53 -12.13 20.91
CA ALA A 124 -58.52 -12.42 19.85
C ALA A 124 -59.28 -11.32 19.07
N GLU A 125 -59.57 -11.68 17.81
CA GLU A 125 -60.53 -11.09 16.85
C GLU A 125 -60.05 -9.80 16.13
N GLU A 126 -60.33 -9.49 14.87
CA GLU A 126 -60.80 -10.19 13.66
C GLU A 126 -60.77 -9.11 12.55
N SER A 127 -60.41 -9.48 11.32
CA SER A 127 -60.87 -8.88 10.04
C SER A 127 -60.57 -7.40 9.68
N GLY A 128 -60.30 -7.20 8.38
CA GLY A 128 -61.10 -6.20 7.64
C GLY A 128 -60.40 -5.02 6.96
N LYS A 129 -59.77 -5.27 5.81
CA LYS A 129 -60.17 -4.70 4.51
C LYS A 129 -60.17 -3.14 4.32
N LYS A 130 -59.19 -2.72 3.50
CA LYS A 130 -59.29 -1.82 2.30
C LYS A 130 -59.32 -0.28 2.41
N LYS A 131 -58.52 0.28 1.47
CA LYS A 131 -58.68 1.46 0.59
C LYS A 131 -58.15 2.82 1.08
N ASP A 132 -57.04 3.25 0.44
CA ASP A 132 -56.82 4.42 -0.45
C ASP A 132 -57.73 5.68 -0.28
N PRO A 133 -57.43 6.80 -0.97
CA PRO A 133 -56.25 7.68 -0.94
C PRO A 133 -56.70 9.18 -0.83
N GLU A 134 -55.75 10.11 -0.67
CA GLU A 134 -55.62 11.38 -1.42
C GLU A 134 -54.41 12.18 -0.95
#